data_AF-A0A7S3N7S9-F1
#
_entry.id   AF-A0A7S3N7S9-F1
#
_cell.length_a   1.000
_cell.length_b   1.000
_cell.length_c   1.000
_cell.angle_alpha   90.00
_cell.angle_beta   90.00
_cell.angle_gamma   90.00
#
_symmetry.space_group_name_H-M   'P 1'
#
loop_
_entity.id
_entity.type
_entity.pdbx_description
1 polymer ?
#
loop_
_entity_poly.entity_id
_entity_poly.type
_entity_poly.pdbx_seq_one_letter_code
_entity_poly.pdbx_strand_id
1 'polypeptide(L)'
;IADAFKEVIKSDLSPNILTIMELVVQPEINKLLSEIPKSIDMFNMTLDYRIMDYSQYSDLDFNIVSKGEVRPSDESSLPFQTDRKVPKNFNTTGGDIQVFVADYFVRSLLYSVYKTGLVTVRITDNPLSPGSPFKVGDVAIIFPALSKTYAKTVPVYFDIQTTRGFDPVFKVSNGETYLTLQIDLGMGANPQEGTYKTVFRLLTQIDMTLDFGLVNGTSIAASITTFKFKVVGVEYDTIDLKPADINSMLGLVTGLVRNYVNYALGELEIPLPEIPLISIDLNKTYIYEMDRYLLFQTSPRFKLKARRVFVPTPIDRSLCLRNRISTHEGKVEIFKRLIKITPIMGILEEAKKMNQAYKLPREVTGFGKHNFDEDGNEDKPETVVIE
;
A
#
# COMPACT_ATOMS: atom_id res chain seq x y z
N ILE A 1 29.71 -38.73 -33.06
CA ILE A 1 29.90 -38.19 -31.68
C ILE A 1 29.06 -36.92 -31.48
N ALA A 2 29.19 -35.89 -32.32
CA ALA A 2 28.42 -34.66 -32.18
C ALA A 2 26.89 -34.86 -32.29
N ASP A 3 26.41 -35.73 -33.17
CA ASP A 3 24.96 -35.97 -33.32
C ASP A 3 24.37 -36.78 -32.16
N ALA A 4 25.07 -37.81 -31.69
CA ALA A 4 24.71 -38.54 -30.46
C ALA A 4 24.75 -37.63 -29.22
N PHE A 5 25.64 -36.64 -29.19
CA PHE A 5 25.70 -35.65 -28.10
C PHE A 5 24.52 -34.66 -28.17
N LYS A 6 24.15 -34.21 -29.37
CA LYS A 6 22.94 -33.39 -29.59
C LYS A 6 21.67 -34.16 -29.21
N GLU A 7 21.59 -35.44 -29.56
CA GLU A 7 20.46 -36.30 -29.19
C GLU A 7 20.34 -36.45 -27.68
N VAL A 8 21.42 -36.76 -26.95
CA VAL A 8 21.39 -36.87 -25.48
C VAL A 8 21.05 -35.52 -24.81
N ILE A 9 21.55 -34.40 -25.34
CA ILE A 9 21.17 -33.08 -24.83
C ILE A 9 19.68 -32.82 -25.07
N LYS A 10 19.14 -33.15 -26.24
CA LYS A 10 17.73 -32.92 -26.55
C LYS A 10 16.80 -33.90 -25.83
N SER A 11 17.20 -35.17 -25.69
CA SER A 11 16.37 -36.22 -25.09
C SER A 11 16.40 -36.19 -23.57
N ASP A 12 17.55 -35.87 -22.97
CA ASP A 12 17.74 -35.99 -21.53
C ASP A 12 17.84 -34.62 -20.86
N LEU A 13 18.51 -33.62 -21.44
CA LEU A 13 18.66 -32.31 -20.77
C LEU A 13 17.43 -31.42 -20.96
N SER A 14 16.83 -31.35 -22.16
CA SER A 14 15.67 -30.47 -22.39
C SER A 14 14.44 -30.82 -21.53
N PRO A 15 14.00 -32.09 -21.42
CA PRO A 15 12.88 -32.45 -20.55
C PRO A 15 13.21 -32.29 -19.06
N ASN A 16 14.46 -32.50 -18.67
CA ASN A 16 14.91 -32.31 -17.29
C ASN A 16 14.97 -30.83 -16.91
N ILE A 17 15.37 -29.94 -17.83
CA ILE A 17 15.30 -28.49 -17.63
C ILE A 17 13.85 -28.05 -17.47
N LEU A 18 12.94 -28.50 -18.33
CA LEU A 18 11.51 -28.21 -18.19
C LEU A 18 10.96 -28.71 -16.85
N THR A 19 11.32 -29.93 -16.46
CA THR A 19 10.93 -30.50 -15.17
C THR A 19 11.46 -29.68 -13.98
N ILE A 20 12.69 -29.15 -14.05
CA ILE A 20 13.23 -28.25 -13.01
C ILE A 20 12.47 -26.93 -12.98
N MET A 21 12.18 -26.36 -14.15
CA MET A 21 11.41 -25.13 -14.25
C MET A 21 10.02 -25.31 -13.62
N GLU A 22 9.34 -26.40 -13.90
CA GLU A 22 8.00 -26.69 -13.39
C GLU A 22 7.96 -27.10 -11.91
N LEU A 23 8.91 -27.93 -11.46
CA LEU A 23 8.86 -28.53 -10.11
C LEU A 23 9.63 -27.73 -9.05
N VAL A 24 10.56 -26.87 -9.44
CA VAL A 24 11.42 -26.13 -8.51
C VAL A 24 11.24 -24.63 -8.68
N VAL A 25 11.39 -24.13 -9.91
CA VAL A 25 11.38 -22.68 -10.16
C VAL A 25 9.97 -22.10 -10.01
N GLN A 26 8.97 -22.69 -10.69
CA GLN A 26 7.59 -22.19 -10.63
C GLN A 26 7.01 -22.19 -9.21
N PRO A 27 7.17 -23.24 -8.37
CA PRO A 27 6.64 -23.22 -7.02
C PRO A 27 7.33 -22.20 -6.11
N GLU A 28 8.64 -22.01 -6.22
CA GLU A 28 9.35 -20.97 -5.44
C GLU A 28 8.95 -19.56 -5.91
N ILE A 29 8.77 -19.33 -7.22
CA ILE A 29 8.22 -18.06 -7.73
C ILE A 29 6.80 -17.84 -7.19
N ASN A 30 5.92 -18.85 -7.30
CA ASN A 30 4.54 -18.75 -6.79
C ASN A 30 4.52 -18.47 -5.29
N LYS A 31 5.41 -19.12 -4.52
CA LYS A 31 5.56 -18.87 -3.09
C LYS A 31 6.00 -17.43 -2.81
N LEU A 32 7.02 -16.93 -3.49
CA LEU A 32 7.47 -15.54 -3.34
C LEU A 32 6.35 -14.54 -3.72
N LEU A 33 5.62 -14.79 -4.79
CA LEU A 33 4.48 -13.94 -5.17
C LEU A 33 3.33 -14.01 -4.16
N SER A 34 3.13 -15.16 -3.51
CA SER A 34 2.10 -15.33 -2.47
C SER A 34 2.41 -14.59 -1.16
N GLU A 35 3.67 -14.23 -0.93
CA GLU A 35 4.11 -13.45 0.23
C GLU A 35 3.85 -11.95 0.07
N ILE A 36 3.51 -11.46 -1.14
CA ILE A 36 3.10 -10.07 -1.36
C ILE A 36 1.81 -9.82 -0.56
N PRO A 37 1.78 -8.80 0.32
CA PRO A 37 0.63 -8.56 1.18
C PRO A 37 -0.60 -8.23 0.35
N LYS A 38 -1.68 -9.00 0.56
CA LYS A 38 -2.99 -8.73 -0.07
C LYS A 38 -3.75 -7.61 0.64
N SER A 39 -3.53 -7.47 1.94
CA SER A 39 -4.08 -6.39 2.74
C SER A 39 -3.18 -6.07 3.92
N ILE A 40 -3.20 -4.82 4.37
CA ILE A 40 -2.44 -4.33 5.52
C ILE A 40 -3.42 -3.54 6.40
N ASP A 41 -3.57 -3.94 7.65
CA ASP A 41 -4.39 -3.20 8.62
C ASP A 41 -3.54 -2.17 9.35
N MET A 42 -4.02 -0.94 9.43
CA MET A 42 -3.34 0.19 10.07
C MET A 42 -4.35 1.22 10.56
N PHE A 43 -4.20 1.70 11.81
CA PHE A 43 -5.00 2.81 12.35
C PHE A 43 -6.53 2.69 12.13
N ASN A 44 -7.12 1.53 12.41
CA ASN A 44 -8.55 1.22 12.13
C ASN A 44 -8.97 1.36 10.66
N MET A 45 -8.02 1.20 9.76
CA MET A 45 -8.20 1.14 8.32
C MET A 45 -7.57 -0.13 7.78
N THR A 46 -8.07 -0.58 6.63
CA THR A 46 -7.48 -1.67 5.85
C THR A 46 -7.06 -1.13 4.50
N LEU A 47 -5.80 -1.31 4.17
CA LEU A 47 -5.24 -1.08 2.85
C LEU A 47 -5.28 -2.37 2.05
N ASP A 48 -6.00 -2.39 0.93
CA ASP A 48 -6.27 -3.57 0.10
C ASP A 48 -5.46 -3.50 -1.20
N TYR A 49 -4.51 -4.44 -1.33
CA TYR A 49 -3.60 -4.62 -2.45
C TYR A 49 -3.92 -5.85 -3.31
N ARG A 50 -5.10 -6.46 -3.14
CA ARG A 50 -5.48 -7.62 -3.95
C ARG A 50 -5.30 -7.33 -5.43
N ILE A 51 -4.60 -8.23 -6.12
CA ILE A 51 -4.41 -8.17 -7.57
C ILE A 51 -5.78 -8.34 -8.24
N MET A 52 -6.04 -7.49 -9.22
CA MET A 52 -7.27 -7.49 -10.00
C MET A 52 -7.06 -8.34 -11.27
N ASP A 53 -8.12 -9.03 -11.72
CA ASP A 53 -8.07 -10.04 -12.79
C ASP A 53 -7.66 -9.54 -14.18
N TYR A 54 -7.45 -8.24 -14.36
CA TYR A 54 -7.08 -7.61 -15.63
C TYR A 54 -5.60 -7.22 -15.71
N SER A 55 -4.71 -7.95 -15.03
CA SER A 55 -3.26 -7.79 -15.25
C SER A 55 -2.93 -8.07 -16.72
N GLN A 56 -2.21 -7.16 -17.36
CA GLN A 56 -1.96 -7.19 -18.81
C GLN A 56 -0.49 -7.46 -19.09
N TYR A 57 -0.23 -8.31 -20.07
CA TYR A 57 1.10 -8.45 -20.66
C TYR A 57 1.08 -7.79 -22.04
N SER A 58 2.13 -7.03 -22.34
CA SER A 58 2.40 -6.51 -23.68
C SER A 58 3.80 -6.97 -24.13
N ASP A 59 4.19 -6.59 -25.35
CA ASP A 59 5.54 -6.86 -25.85
C ASP A 59 6.62 -6.08 -25.09
N LEU A 60 6.24 -5.03 -24.35
CA LEU A 60 7.16 -4.09 -23.69
C LEU A 60 7.09 -4.11 -22.16
N ASP A 61 5.96 -4.54 -21.59
CA ASP A 61 5.72 -4.46 -20.16
C ASP A 61 4.82 -5.59 -19.63
N PHE A 62 4.91 -5.78 -18.31
CA PHE A 62 4.02 -6.63 -17.54
C PHE A 62 3.37 -5.78 -16.45
N ASN A 63 2.06 -5.57 -16.57
CA ASN A 63 1.28 -4.68 -15.73
C ASN A 63 0.48 -5.49 -14.71
N ILE A 64 0.86 -5.37 -13.44
CA ILE A 64 0.05 -5.85 -12.32
C ILE A 64 -0.83 -4.69 -11.85
N VAL A 65 -2.14 -4.89 -11.84
CA VAL A 65 -3.06 -3.91 -11.25
C VAL A 65 -3.58 -4.43 -9.93
N SER A 66 -3.37 -3.68 -8.85
CA SER A 66 -3.94 -3.96 -7.54
C SER A 66 -5.18 -3.10 -7.28
N LYS A 67 -5.99 -3.49 -6.28
CA LYS A 67 -7.16 -2.72 -5.87
C LYS A 67 -6.79 -1.31 -5.41
N GLY A 68 -5.69 -1.18 -4.65
CA GLY A 68 -5.12 0.09 -4.22
C GLY A 68 -6.13 0.94 -3.44
N GLU A 69 -6.79 0.35 -2.45
CA GLU A 69 -7.92 0.97 -1.75
C GLU A 69 -7.65 0.97 -0.24
N VAL A 70 -7.76 2.14 0.38
CA VAL A 70 -7.81 2.25 1.83
C VAL A 70 -9.27 2.41 2.25
N ARG A 71 -9.72 1.60 3.19
CA ARG A 71 -11.08 1.65 3.73
C ARG A 71 -11.06 1.67 5.25
N PRO A 72 -12.03 2.33 5.92
CA PRO A 72 -12.28 2.10 7.34
C PRO A 72 -12.53 0.61 7.61
N SER A 73 -12.06 0.09 8.74
CA SER A 73 -12.23 -1.33 9.09
C SER A 73 -13.70 -1.73 9.28
N ASP A 74 -14.57 -0.77 9.61
CA ASP A 74 -16.01 -0.94 9.81
C ASP A 74 -16.85 -0.77 8.52
N GLU A 75 -16.23 -0.37 7.41
CA GLU A 75 -16.92 -0.21 6.12
C GLU A 75 -16.59 -1.32 5.12
N SER A 76 -17.63 -1.82 4.44
CA SER A 76 -17.50 -2.84 3.38
C SER A 76 -17.20 -2.24 2.00
N SER A 77 -17.52 -0.96 1.79
CA SER A 77 -17.32 -0.26 0.50
C SER A 77 -17.21 1.25 0.69
N LEU A 78 -16.42 1.90 -0.15
CA LEU A 78 -16.30 3.36 -0.20
C LEU A 78 -17.48 4.01 -0.95
N PRO A 79 -17.87 5.26 -0.59
CA PRO A 79 -19.01 5.94 -1.21
C PRO A 79 -18.71 6.57 -2.58
N PHE A 80 -17.53 6.30 -3.15
CA PHE A 80 -17.13 6.80 -4.46
C PHE A 80 -16.46 5.70 -5.28
N GLN A 81 -16.62 5.82 -6.59
CA GLN A 81 -15.89 5.02 -7.57
C GLN A 81 -15.01 5.94 -8.41
N THR A 82 -13.86 5.42 -8.81
CA THR A 82 -12.96 6.13 -9.70
C THR A 82 -12.45 5.18 -10.79
N ASP A 83 -12.23 5.72 -11.99
CA ASP A 83 -11.61 4.99 -13.09
C ASP A 83 -10.15 4.63 -12.72
N ARG A 84 -9.86 3.32 -12.62
CA ARG A 84 -8.56 2.78 -12.15
C ARG A 84 -7.62 2.42 -13.31
N LYS A 85 -7.81 3.03 -14.48
CA LYS A 85 -7.03 2.71 -15.67
C LYS A 85 -5.60 3.21 -15.51
N VAL A 86 -4.63 2.42 -15.95
CA VAL A 86 -3.25 2.88 -16.10
C VAL A 86 -3.22 3.99 -17.17
N PRO A 87 -2.42 5.05 -17.01
CA PRO A 87 -2.24 6.06 -18.06
C PRO A 87 -1.85 5.39 -19.38
N LYS A 88 -2.38 5.85 -20.52
CA LYS A 88 -2.10 5.20 -21.82
C LYS A 88 -0.76 5.60 -22.44
N ASN A 89 -0.16 6.69 -21.98
CA ASN A 89 0.98 7.35 -22.63
C ASN A 89 2.16 7.57 -21.67
N PHE A 90 2.49 6.59 -20.81
CA PHE A 90 3.67 6.70 -19.95
C PHE A 90 4.91 6.12 -20.64
N ASN A 91 6.08 6.64 -20.27
CA ASN A 91 7.34 6.15 -20.80
C ASN A 91 7.71 4.82 -20.14
N THR A 92 7.50 3.71 -20.83
CA THR A 92 7.83 2.36 -20.35
C THR A 92 9.34 2.14 -20.14
N THR A 93 10.22 3.00 -20.67
CA THR A 93 11.68 2.88 -20.52
C THR A 93 12.28 3.78 -19.43
N GLY A 94 11.47 4.50 -18.65
CA GLY A 94 11.95 5.44 -17.63
C GLY A 94 12.57 4.79 -16.38
N GLY A 95 12.20 3.54 -16.09
CA GLY A 95 12.73 2.74 -14.98
C GLY A 95 12.28 1.28 -15.09
N ASP A 96 12.99 0.38 -14.42
CA ASP A 96 12.73 -1.08 -14.47
C ASP A 96 11.42 -1.47 -13.78
N ILE A 97 11.02 -0.72 -12.74
CA ILE A 97 9.72 -0.83 -12.08
C ILE A 97 9.07 0.56 -12.06
N GLN A 98 7.80 0.61 -12.42
CA GLN A 98 6.97 1.81 -12.36
C GLN A 98 5.71 1.52 -11.57
N VAL A 99 5.47 2.30 -10.51
CA VAL A 99 4.27 2.18 -9.67
C VAL A 99 3.41 3.42 -9.89
N PHE A 100 2.19 3.20 -10.35
CA PHE A 100 1.18 4.24 -10.52
C PHE A 100 0.22 4.20 -9.33
N VAL A 101 0.25 5.23 -8.50
CA VAL A 101 -0.71 5.44 -7.41
C VAL A 101 -1.78 6.39 -7.91
N ALA A 102 -2.98 5.87 -8.17
CA ALA A 102 -4.09 6.67 -8.67
C ALA A 102 -4.62 7.67 -7.62
N ASP A 103 -5.25 8.75 -8.08
CA ASP A 103 -6.02 9.67 -7.24
C ASP A 103 -7.04 8.94 -6.37
N TYR A 104 -7.61 7.83 -6.87
CA TYR A 104 -8.49 6.94 -6.11
C TYR A 104 -7.87 6.49 -4.79
N PHE A 105 -6.61 6.07 -4.81
CA PHE A 105 -5.89 5.65 -3.62
C PHE A 105 -5.83 6.78 -2.60
N VAL A 106 -5.40 7.97 -3.05
CA VAL A 106 -5.27 9.16 -2.19
C VAL A 106 -6.63 9.57 -1.62
N ARG A 107 -7.70 9.58 -2.45
CA ARG A 107 -9.06 9.89 -2.01
C ARG A 107 -9.58 8.84 -1.00
N SER A 108 -9.30 7.56 -1.23
CA SER A 108 -9.66 6.45 -0.32
C SER A 108 -8.98 6.54 1.03
N LEU A 109 -7.68 6.86 1.04
CA LEU A 109 -6.90 7.10 2.25
C LEU A 109 -7.50 8.26 3.03
N LEU A 110 -7.65 9.41 2.37
CA LEU A 110 -8.13 10.62 3.01
C LEU A 110 -9.55 10.44 3.58
N TYR A 111 -10.43 9.75 2.85
CA TYR A 111 -11.77 9.40 3.33
C TYR A 111 -11.71 8.48 4.56
N SER A 112 -10.77 7.54 4.58
CA SER A 112 -10.60 6.62 5.69
C SER A 112 -10.03 7.31 6.93
N VAL A 113 -9.06 8.21 6.75
CA VAL A 113 -8.52 9.09 7.81
C VAL A 113 -9.61 9.99 8.36
N TYR A 114 -10.50 10.48 7.49
CA TYR A 114 -11.72 11.18 7.90
C TYR A 114 -12.61 10.29 8.78
N LYS A 115 -13.04 9.14 8.27
CA LYS A 115 -14.02 8.26 8.94
C LYS A 115 -13.53 7.70 10.27
N THR A 116 -12.23 7.44 10.39
CA THR A 116 -11.61 6.98 11.63
C THR A 116 -11.42 8.10 12.68
N GLY A 117 -11.73 9.35 12.32
CA GLY A 117 -11.62 10.50 13.23
C GLY A 117 -10.20 11.05 13.39
N LEU A 118 -9.22 10.57 12.62
CA LEU A 118 -7.83 11.01 12.70
C LEU A 118 -7.63 12.50 12.36
N VAL A 119 -8.56 13.12 11.61
CA VAL A 119 -8.55 14.57 11.29
C VAL A 119 -9.34 15.41 12.29
N THR A 120 -9.79 14.83 13.42
CA THR A 120 -10.50 15.60 14.46
C THR A 120 -9.49 16.20 15.43
N VAL A 121 -9.36 17.52 15.43
CA VAL A 121 -8.40 18.24 16.27
C VAL A 121 -9.13 19.09 17.27
N ARG A 122 -8.94 18.80 18.56
CA ARG A 122 -9.36 19.69 19.64
C ARG A 122 -8.14 20.32 20.29
N ILE A 123 -8.03 21.63 20.14
CA ILE A 123 -6.97 22.44 20.73
C ILE A 123 -7.54 23.09 22.00
N THR A 124 -6.93 22.85 23.16
CA THR A 124 -7.37 23.42 24.46
C THR A 124 -6.28 24.32 25.06
N ASP A 125 -6.57 24.92 26.22
CA ASP A 125 -5.68 25.79 27.04
C ASP A 125 -4.28 25.25 27.38
N ASN A 126 -3.98 23.98 27.11
CA ASN A 126 -2.64 23.44 27.28
C ASN A 126 -1.64 24.11 26.31
N PRO A 127 -0.40 24.38 26.74
CA PRO A 127 0.58 25.07 25.91
C PRO A 127 0.81 24.30 24.61
N LEU A 128 0.72 25.02 23.49
CA LEU A 128 0.82 24.49 22.12
C LEU A 128 2.20 23.89 21.79
N SER A 129 3.18 24.10 22.67
CA SER A 129 4.42 23.36 22.87
C SER A 129 5.21 24.09 23.97
N PRO A 130 6.20 23.46 24.62
CA PRO A 130 7.12 24.14 25.52
C PRO A 130 7.96 25.17 24.72
N GLY A 131 7.49 26.41 24.61
CA GLY A 131 8.15 27.48 23.84
C GLY A 131 7.22 28.38 23.03
N SER A 132 5.93 28.05 22.89
CA SER A 132 4.95 28.93 22.23
C SER A 132 4.77 30.23 23.04
N PRO A 133 4.92 31.43 22.42
CA PRO A 133 4.60 32.69 23.09
C PRO A 133 3.09 32.91 23.26
N PHE A 134 2.26 32.04 22.68
CA PHE A 134 0.81 32.09 22.75
C PHE A 134 0.28 30.92 23.58
N LYS A 135 -0.50 31.24 24.63
CA LYS A 135 -1.40 30.29 25.28
C LYS A 135 -2.77 30.40 24.64
N VAL A 136 -3.51 29.30 24.59
CA VAL A 136 -4.91 29.34 24.12
C VAL A 136 -5.78 30.19 25.06
N GLY A 137 -5.40 30.39 26.32
CA GLY A 137 -5.99 31.43 27.20
C GLY A 137 -5.74 32.89 26.75
N ASP A 138 -4.74 33.17 25.92
CA ASP A 138 -4.48 34.52 25.35
C ASP A 138 -5.38 34.82 24.14
N VAL A 139 -6.21 33.88 23.72
CA VAL A 139 -7.19 34.00 22.62
C VAL A 139 -8.13 35.18 22.87
N ALA A 140 -8.46 35.52 24.12
CA ALA A 140 -9.24 36.71 24.44
C ALA A 140 -8.55 38.04 24.02
N ILE A 141 -7.22 38.08 23.97
CA ILE A 141 -6.42 39.23 23.50
C ILE A 141 -6.45 39.31 21.97
N ILE A 142 -6.47 38.15 21.30
CA ILE A 142 -6.46 38.02 19.83
C ILE A 142 -7.88 38.20 19.25
N PHE A 143 -8.93 37.90 20.03
CA PHE A 143 -10.34 38.06 19.66
C PHE A 143 -11.06 39.04 20.60
N PRO A 144 -11.03 40.35 20.29
CA PRO A 144 -11.71 41.36 21.10
C PRO A 144 -13.21 41.10 21.27
N ALA A 145 -13.86 40.47 20.28
CA ALA A 145 -15.27 40.07 20.36
C ALA A 145 -15.53 39.06 21.50
N LEU A 146 -14.60 38.12 21.73
CA LEU A 146 -14.71 37.15 22.82
C LEU A 146 -14.65 37.84 24.20
N SER A 147 -13.71 38.79 24.35
CA SER A 147 -13.51 39.56 25.58
C SER A 147 -14.69 40.44 25.98
N LYS A 148 -15.63 40.72 25.05
CA LYS A 148 -16.85 41.48 25.35
C LYS A 148 -17.92 40.60 26.00
N THR A 149 -17.95 39.31 25.66
CA THR A 149 -19.00 38.37 26.08
C THR A 149 -18.53 37.49 27.24
N TYR A 150 -17.24 37.15 27.29
CA TYR A 150 -16.66 36.27 28.29
C TYR A 150 -15.50 36.93 29.03
N ALA A 151 -15.23 36.47 30.26
CA ALA A 151 -14.07 36.93 31.01
C ALA A 151 -12.78 36.60 30.26
N LYS A 152 -11.77 37.48 30.33
CA LYS A 152 -10.48 37.32 29.63
C LYS A 152 -9.71 36.05 29.99
N THR A 153 -10.02 35.46 31.13
CA THR A 153 -9.39 34.24 31.66
C THR A 153 -10.25 32.99 31.42
N VAL A 154 -11.34 33.09 30.64
CA VAL A 154 -12.19 31.94 30.35
C VAL A 154 -11.39 30.93 29.52
N PRO A 155 -11.38 29.64 29.90
CA PRO A 155 -10.77 28.63 29.06
C PRO A 155 -11.50 28.51 27.74
N VAL A 156 -10.75 28.33 26.65
CA VAL A 156 -11.32 28.15 25.31
C VAL A 156 -10.76 26.90 24.65
N TYR A 157 -11.49 26.43 23.64
CA TYR A 157 -10.98 25.40 22.75
C TYR A 157 -11.33 25.75 21.30
N PHE A 158 -10.47 25.32 20.39
CA PHE A 158 -10.80 25.21 18.98
C PHE A 158 -11.09 23.75 18.65
N ASP A 159 -12.10 23.53 17.84
CA ASP A 159 -12.49 22.22 17.36
C ASP A 159 -12.49 22.24 15.84
N ILE A 160 -11.84 21.26 15.24
CA ILE A 160 -11.79 21.10 13.80
C ILE A 160 -12.34 19.74 13.51
N GLN A 161 -13.49 19.75 12.86
CA GLN A 161 -14.26 18.57 12.62
C GLN A 161 -14.62 18.51 11.15
N THR A 162 -14.49 17.33 10.58
CA THR A 162 -14.98 16.99 9.26
C THR A 162 -16.44 16.55 9.41
N THR A 163 -17.37 17.49 9.48
CA THR A 163 -18.80 17.16 9.73
C THR A 163 -19.60 16.95 8.44
N ARG A 164 -19.04 17.31 7.28
CA ARG A 164 -19.68 17.24 5.96
C ARG A 164 -19.05 16.15 5.09
N GLY A 165 -19.78 15.80 4.03
CA GLY A 165 -19.35 14.82 3.03
C GLY A 165 -17.92 15.10 2.58
N PHE A 166 -17.06 14.11 2.79
CA PHE A 166 -15.64 14.19 2.49
C PHE A 166 -15.42 13.91 1.00
N ASP A 167 -15.30 14.96 0.19
CA ASP A 167 -15.01 14.87 -1.24
C ASP A 167 -13.71 15.59 -1.60
N PRO A 168 -12.54 14.98 -1.32
CA PRO A 168 -11.26 15.53 -1.70
C PRO A 168 -11.14 15.62 -3.21
N VAL A 169 -10.83 16.81 -3.71
CA VAL A 169 -10.47 17.02 -5.11
C VAL A 169 -8.95 16.92 -5.24
N PHE A 170 -8.47 15.87 -5.90
CA PHE A 170 -7.06 15.69 -6.26
C PHE A 170 -6.80 16.28 -7.64
N LYS A 171 -5.86 17.21 -7.74
CA LYS A 171 -5.45 17.79 -9.02
C LYS A 171 -3.95 18.04 -9.02
N VAL A 172 -3.27 17.72 -10.12
CA VAL A 172 -1.89 18.17 -10.33
C VAL A 172 -1.90 19.42 -11.22
N SER A 173 -1.25 20.48 -10.76
CA SER A 173 -1.08 21.72 -11.52
C SER A 173 0.34 22.22 -11.36
N ASN A 174 1.04 22.51 -12.46
CA ASN A 174 2.44 22.93 -12.45
C ASN A 174 3.39 21.98 -11.69
N GLY A 175 3.08 20.67 -11.67
CA GLY A 175 3.87 19.66 -10.98
C GLY A 175 3.67 19.63 -9.46
N GLU A 176 2.63 20.28 -8.95
CA GLU A 176 2.23 20.24 -7.54
C GLU A 176 0.85 19.62 -7.38
N THR A 177 0.68 18.85 -6.30
CA THR A 177 -0.55 18.14 -5.97
C THR A 177 -1.40 19.02 -5.05
N TYR A 178 -2.59 19.36 -5.52
CA TYR A 178 -3.58 20.14 -4.81
C TYR A 178 -4.66 19.24 -4.25
N LEU A 179 -5.03 19.53 -2.99
CA LEU A 179 -6.10 18.89 -2.26
C LEU A 179 -7.01 19.94 -1.63
N THR A 180 -8.30 19.92 -1.95
CA THR A 180 -9.30 20.78 -1.33
C THR A 180 -10.25 19.96 -0.45
N LEU A 181 -10.50 20.42 0.78
CA LEU A 181 -11.41 19.80 1.75
C LEU A 181 -12.38 20.83 2.34
N GLN A 182 -13.56 20.40 2.76
CA GLN A 182 -14.47 21.22 3.58
C GLN A 182 -14.60 20.64 4.98
N ILE A 183 -14.54 21.52 5.98
CA ILE A 183 -14.56 21.19 7.41
C ILE A 183 -15.34 22.25 8.19
N ASP A 184 -15.72 21.91 9.40
CA ASP A 184 -16.20 22.85 10.41
C ASP A 184 -15.05 23.27 11.31
N LEU A 185 -14.87 24.58 11.45
CA LEU A 185 -14.02 25.19 12.46
C LEU A 185 -14.92 25.79 13.53
N GLY A 186 -14.90 25.18 14.71
CA GLY A 186 -15.62 25.65 15.89
C GLY A 186 -14.69 26.24 16.93
N MET A 187 -15.24 27.13 17.76
CA MET A 187 -14.64 27.49 19.03
C MET A 187 -15.70 27.39 20.11
N GLY A 188 -15.29 26.98 21.30
CA GLY A 188 -16.12 27.13 22.47
C GLY A 188 -15.34 27.69 23.65
N ALA A 189 -16.11 28.20 24.62
CA ALA A 189 -15.60 28.78 25.85
C ALA A 189 -16.18 28.02 27.05
N ASN A 190 -15.45 27.98 28.16
CA ASN A 190 -15.84 27.31 29.41
C ASN A 190 -16.20 28.35 30.49
N PRO A 191 -17.32 29.07 30.39
CA PRO A 191 -17.66 30.14 31.33
C PRO A 191 -17.97 29.63 32.75
N GLN A 192 -18.27 28.34 32.90
CA GLN A 192 -18.53 27.66 34.17
C GLN A 192 -17.80 26.34 34.16
N GLU A 193 -16.98 26.08 35.18
CA GLU A 193 -16.10 24.91 35.28
C GLU A 193 -16.84 23.60 34.88
N GLY A 194 -16.40 23.01 33.78
CA GLY A 194 -16.91 21.73 33.27
C GLY A 194 -17.97 21.82 32.17
N THR A 195 -18.45 23.00 31.78
CA THR A 195 -19.44 23.15 30.69
C THR A 195 -18.96 24.10 29.60
N TYR A 196 -18.46 23.52 28.51
CA TYR A 196 -18.12 24.24 27.30
C TYR A 196 -19.38 24.65 26.52
N LYS A 197 -19.44 25.92 26.13
CA LYS A 197 -20.45 26.46 25.20
C LYS A 197 -19.80 26.81 23.89
N THR A 198 -20.36 26.32 22.78
CA THR A 198 -19.97 26.76 21.44
C THR A 198 -20.18 28.26 21.32
N VAL A 199 -19.15 28.96 20.86
CA VAL A 199 -19.18 30.41 20.64
C VAL A 199 -19.51 30.69 19.18
N PHE A 200 -18.84 30.01 18.26
CA PHE A 200 -19.14 30.04 16.83
C PHE A 200 -18.85 28.67 16.17
N ARG A 201 -19.38 28.49 14.96
CA ARG A 201 -19.03 27.44 14.02
C ARG A 201 -18.99 28.00 12.60
N LEU A 202 -17.84 27.85 11.96
CA LEU A 202 -17.58 28.30 10.60
C LEU A 202 -17.47 27.10 9.66
N LEU A 203 -18.17 27.19 8.54
CA LEU A 203 -17.91 26.30 7.43
C LEU A 203 -16.67 26.80 6.69
N THR A 204 -15.64 25.96 6.63
CA THR A 204 -14.32 26.35 6.14
C THR A 204 -13.84 25.37 5.08
N GLN A 205 -13.29 25.91 3.99
CA GLN A 205 -12.57 25.16 2.98
C GLN A 205 -11.07 25.22 3.31
N ILE A 206 -10.39 24.08 3.26
CA ILE A 206 -8.94 24.00 3.32
C ILE A 206 -8.43 23.66 1.93
N ASP A 207 -7.58 24.51 1.37
CA ASP A 207 -6.78 24.22 0.19
C ASP A 207 -5.35 23.88 0.61
N MET A 208 -4.86 22.72 0.19
CA MET A 208 -3.55 22.19 0.54
C MET A 208 -2.75 21.87 -0.71
N THR A 209 -1.44 22.04 -0.60
CA THR A 209 -0.47 21.45 -1.54
C THR A 209 0.29 20.35 -0.80
N LEU A 210 0.35 19.18 -1.40
CA LEU A 210 1.05 18.01 -0.87
C LEU A 210 2.36 17.80 -1.63
N ASP A 211 3.37 17.37 -0.89
CA ASP A 211 4.63 16.84 -1.41
C ASP A 211 4.78 15.40 -0.93
N PHE A 212 5.20 14.51 -1.82
CA PHE A 212 5.29 13.08 -1.57
C PHE A 212 6.73 12.61 -1.58
N GLY A 213 7.09 11.81 -0.57
CA GLY A 213 8.39 11.18 -0.43
C GLY A 213 8.28 9.68 -0.18
N LEU A 214 9.40 8.98 -0.35
CA LEU A 214 9.54 7.61 0.09
C LEU A 214 10.34 7.54 1.39
N VAL A 215 9.80 6.82 2.36
CA VAL A 215 10.46 6.50 3.62
C VAL A 215 10.95 5.06 3.57
N ASN A 216 12.25 4.87 3.82
CA ASN A 216 12.93 3.56 3.86
C ASN A 216 12.77 2.69 2.59
N GLY A 217 12.29 3.27 1.49
CA GLY A 217 12.06 2.57 0.22
C GLY A 217 10.83 1.66 0.22
N THR A 218 10.03 1.67 1.28
CA THR A 218 8.88 0.76 1.45
C THR A 218 7.59 1.46 1.81
N SER A 219 7.63 2.76 2.16
CA SER A 219 6.45 3.52 2.54
C SER A 219 6.41 4.87 1.84
N ILE A 220 5.21 5.35 1.51
CA ILE A 220 4.97 6.70 1.03
C ILE A 220 4.68 7.59 2.25
N ALA A 221 5.40 8.70 2.37
CA ALA A 221 5.05 9.78 3.27
C ALA A 221 4.54 10.97 2.45
N ALA A 222 3.55 11.66 3.01
CA ALA A 222 3.03 12.91 2.46
C ALA A 222 3.30 14.04 3.46
N SER A 223 3.64 15.21 2.94
CA SER A 223 3.78 16.42 3.74
C SER A 223 3.06 17.59 3.09
N ILE A 224 2.53 18.51 3.89
CA ILE A 224 1.83 19.70 3.45
C ILE A 224 2.81 20.86 3.32
N THR A 225 3.04 21.29 2.09
CA THR A 225 3.88 22.46 1.76
C THR A 225 3.10 23.75 1.90
N THR A 226 1.86 23.79 1.40
CA THR A 226 0.95 24.92 1.49
C THR A 226 -0.35 24.52 2.17
N PHE A 227 -0.86 25.34 3.08
CA PHE A 227 -2.13 25.12 3.80
C PHE A 227 -2.87 26.45 3.91
N LYS A 228 -4.08 26.53 3.33
CA LYS A 228 -4.86 27.76 3.30
C LYS A 228 -6.30 27.48 3.74
N PHE A 229 -6.74 28.17 4.78
CA PHE A 229 -8.15 28.20 5.15
C PHE A 229 -8.88 29.32 4.41
N LYS A 230 -10.11 29.02 4.00
CA LYS A 230 -11.08 29.97 3.48
C LYS A 230 -12.42 29.72 4.13
N VAL A 231 -12.96 30.71 4.83
CA VAL A 231 -14.33 30.61 5.35
C VAL A 231 -15.30 30.77 4.19
N VAL A 232 -16.16 29.77 4.04
CA VAL A 232 -17.19 29.71 2.98
C VAL A 232 -18.58 29.99 3.55
N GLY A 233 -18.76 29.89 4.87
CA GLY A 233 -20.00 30.26 5.55
C GLY A 233 -19.85 30.32 7.07
N VAL A 234 -20.81 30.97 7.71
CA VAL A 234 -20.97 31.01 9.18
C VAL A 234 -22.23 30.22 9.50
N GLU A 235 -22.11 29.12 10.24
CA GLU A 235 -23.27 28.31 10.63
C GLU A 235 -23.87 28.79 11.95
N TYR A 236 -23.01 29.18 12.87
CA TYR A 236 -23.40 29.62 14.20
C TYR A 236 -22.43 30.68 14.70
N ASP A 237 -22.97 31.72 15.32
CA ASP A 237 -22.19 32.79 15.91
C ASP A 237 -23.00 33.48 17.02
N THR A 238 -22.42 33.58 18.21
CA THR A 238 -23.03 34.24 19.38
C THR A 238 -22.37 35.57 19.73
N ILE A 239 -21.27 35.93 19.05
CA ILE A 239 -20.44 37.08 19.39
C ILE A 239 -20.30 38.11 18.25
N ASP A 240 -21.02 37.92 17.14
CA ASP A 240 -21.06 38.81 15.98
C ASP A 240 -19.65 39.06 15.39
N LEU A 241 -19.03 37.98 14.91
CA LEU A 241 -17.71 37.93 14.33
C LEU A 241 -17.61 38.87 13.12
N LYS A 242 -16.66 39.80 13.16
CA LYS A 242 -16.33 40.64 12.01
C LYS A 242 -15.32 39.93 11.11
N PRO A 243 -15.23 40.31 9.82
CA PRO A 243 -14.23 39.75 8.90
C PRO A 243 -12.78 39.83 9.42
N ALA A 244 -12.43 40.88 10.15
CA ALA A 244 -11.11 41.05 10.76
C ALA A 244 -10.84 40.03 11.89
N ASP A 245 -11.86 39.71 12.69
CA ASP A 245 -11.78 38.70 13.75
C ASP A 245 -11.57 37.31 13.14
N ILE A 246 -12.35 37.00 12.08
CA ILE A 246 -12.23 35.75 11.32
C ILE A 246 -10.83 35.61 10.73
N ASN A 247 -10.30 36.63 10.05
CA ASN A 247 -8.97 36.54 9.42
C ASN A 247 -7.84 36.33 10.44
N SER A 248 -7.89 37.04 11.58
CA SER A 248 -6.90 36.87 12.65
C SER A 248 -6.95 35.46 13.22
N MET A 249 -8.15 34.88 13.31
CA MET A 249 -8.36 33.52 13.77
C MET A 249 -7.82 32.48 12.82
N LEU A 250 -8.15 32.61 11.54
CA LEU A 250 -7.66 31.70 10.53
C LEU A 250 -6.14 31.71 10.52
N GLY A 251 -5.48 32.87 10.67
CA GLY A 251 -4.02 32.93 10.76
C GLY A 251 -3.43 32.06 11.89
N LEU A 252 -3.99 32.17 13.10
CA LEU A 252 -3.54 31.37 14.26
C LEU A 252 -3.83 29.88 14.07
N VAL A 253 -5.06 29.54 13.68
CA VAL A 253 -5.49 28.15 13.49
C VAL A 253 -4.72 27.49 12.34
N THR A 254 -4.44 28.21 11.25
CA THR A 254 -3.65 27.71 10.09
C THR A 254 -2.33 27.08 10.51
N GLY A 255 -1.53 27.78 11.32
CA GLY A 255 -0.22 27.28 11.73
C GLY A 255 -0.31 26.01 12.58
N LEU A 256 -1.23 26.00 13.54
CA LEU A 256 -1.38 24.87 14.47
C LEU A 256 -1.89 23.62 13.77
N VAL A 257 -2.89 23.78 12.92
CA VAL A 257 -3.54 22.67 12.22
C VAL A 257 -2.62 22.10 11.17
N ARG A 258 -1.93 22.95 10.41
CA ARG A 258 -0.92 22.49 9.46
C ARG A 258 0.13 21.63 10.14
N ASN A 259 0.64 22.06 11.29
CA ASN A 259 1.67 21.30 12.02
C ASN A 259 1.11 19.97 12.54
N TYR A 260 -0.11 19.97 13.10
CA TYR A 260 -0.75 18.75 13.57
C TYR A 260 -1.02 17.76 12.43
N VAL A 261 -1.58 18.24 11.31
CA VAL A 261 -1.86 17.38 10.14
C VAL A 261 -0.56 16.88 9.52
N ASN A 262 0.51 17.69 9.46
CA ASN A 262 1.82 17.23 9.02
C ASN A 262 2.40 16.16 9.95
N TYR A 263 2.26 16.31 11.26
CA TYR A 263 2.65 15.29 12.21
C TYR A 263 1.86 14.00 11.98
N ALA A 264 0.52 14.09 11.88
CA ALA A 264 -0.34 12.93 11.64
C ALA A 264 -0.05 12.23 10.29
N LEU A 265 0.16 12.99 9.21
CA LEU A 265 0.51 12.45 7.89
C LEU A 265 1.92 11.84 7.89
N GLY A 266 2.85 12.42 8.64
CA GLY A 266 4.19 11.87 8.84
C GLY A 266 4.16 10.51 9.53
N GLU A 267 3.32 10.35 10.57
CA GLU A 267 3.16 9.09 11.29
C GLU A 267 2.35 8.03 10.50
N LEU A 268 1.55 8.46 9.52
CA LEU A 268 0.68 7.55 8.75
C LEU A 268 1.45 6.66 7.77
N GLU A 269 2.74 6.91 7.51
CA GLU A 269 3.65 6.18 6.59
C GLU A 269 2.98 5.02 5.83
N ILE A 270 2.49 5.31 4.63
CA ILE A 270 1.62 4.40 3.89
C ILE A 270 2.48 3.28 3.28
N PRO A 271 2.37 2.02 3.71
CA PRO A 271 3.24 0.96 3.24
C PRO A 271 2.90 0.60 1.79
N LEU A 272 3.90 0.63 0.91
CA LEU A 272 3.83 0.03 -0.42
C LEU A 272 3.86 -1.51 -0.29
N PRO A 273 3.27 -2.25 -1.25
CA PRO A 273 3.33 -3.71 -1.21
C PRO A 273 4.79 -4.16 -1.34
N GLU A 274 5.35 -4.74 -0.27
CA GLU A 274 6.72 -5.26 -0.31
C GLU A 274 6.77 -6.47 -1.25
N ILE A 275 7.69 -6.43 -2.21
CA ILE A 275 8.00 -7.58 -3.06
C ILE A 275 9.18 -8.33 -2.42
N PRO A 276 9.01 -9.60 -2.03
CA PRO A 276 10.09 -10.37 -1.42
C PRO A 276 11.34 -10.38 -2.29
N LEU A 277 12.50 -10.32 -1.63
CA LEU A 277 13.82 -10.30 -2.27
C LEU A 277 14.10 -9.08 -3.15
N ILE A 278 13.20 -8.10 -3.24
CA ILE A 278 13.47 -6.82 -3.90
C ILE A 278 13.74 -5.77 -2.83
N SER A 279 14.79 -4.97 -3.07
CA SER A 279 15.04 -3.71 -2.37
C SER A 279 14.94 -2.57 -3.37
N ILE A 280 14.25 -1.51 -2.96
CA ILE A 280 14.15 -0.26 -3.71
C ILE A 280 15.35 0.62 -3.34
N ASP A 281 16.06 1.11 -4.34
CA ASP A 281 17.15 2.08 -4.16
C ASP A 281 16.56 3.48 -4.15
N LEU A 282 16.44 4.08 -2.97
CA LEU A 282 15.90 5.42 -2.79
C LEU A 282 16.64 6.48 -3.62
N ASN A 283 17.96 6.34 -3.82
CA ASN A 283 18.75 7.32 -4.58
C ASN A 283 18.51 7.24 -6.09
N LYS A 284 17.84 6.17 -6.55
CA LYS A 284 17.45 5.95 -7.95
C LYS A 284 15.94 5.90 -8.12
N THR A 285 15.21 6.40 -7.13
CA THR A 285 13.77 6.46 -7.18
C THR A 285 13.32 7.89 -7.44
N TYR A 286 12.52 8.06 -8.47
CA TYR A 286 11.96 9.36 -8.86
C TYR A 286 10.46 9.33 -8.67
N ILE A 287 9.92 10.41 -8.10
CA ILE A 287 8.48 10.61 -7.93
C ILE A 287 8.06 11.70 -8.89
N TYR A 288 7.09 11.39 -9.73
CA TYR A 288 6.49 12.34 -10.67
C TYR A 288 5.02 12.51 -10.36
N GLU A 289 4.61 13.76 -10.24
CA GLU A 289 3.20 14.11 -10.09
C GLU A 289 2.59 14.27 -11.49
N MET A 290 1.59 13.45 -11.79
CA MET A 290 0.88 13.43 -13.06
C MET A 290 -0.61 13.71 -12.81
N ASP A 291 -1.32 14.18 -13.83
CA ASP A 291 -2.77 14.38 -13.68
C ASP A 291 -3.44 13.07 -13.26
N ARG A 292 -4.02 13.09 -12.04
CA ARG A 292 -4.69 11.96 -11.38
C ARG A 292 -3.81 10.78 -10.94
N TYR A 293 -2.48 10.87 -11.00
CA TYR A 293 -1.57 9.81 -10.55
C TYR A 293 -0.29 10.35 -9.92
N LEU A 294 0.25 9.60 -8.97
CA LEU A 294 1.67 9.67 -8.61
C LEU A 294 2.40 8.51 -9.29
N LEU A 295 3.49 8.82 -9.99
CA LEU A 295 4.34 7.84 -10.64
C LEU A 295 5.65 7.71 -9.87
N PHE A 296 5.91 6.52 -9.34
CA PHE A 296 7.18 6.15 -8.75
C PHE A 296 7.97 5.32 -9.76
N GLN A 297 9.12 5.82 -10.21
CA GLN A 297 10.03 5.08 -11.08
C GLN A 297 11.26 4.66 -10.30
N THR A 298 11.59 3.36 -10.32
CA THR A 298 12.74 2.84 -9.58
C THR A 298 13.43 1.70 -10.33
N SER A 299 14.70 1.48 -10.00
CA SER A 299 15.46 0.29 -10.40
C SER A 299 15.62 -0.63 -9.20
N PRO A 300 14.97 -1.80 -9.19
CA PRO A 300 15.06 -2.75 -8.09
C PRO A 300 16.47 -3.31 -7.98
N ARG A 301 16.87 -3.62 -6.76
CA ARG A 301 18.03 -4.49 -6.49
C ARG A 301 17.53 -5.78 -5.86
N PHE A 302 18.00 -6.92 -6.35
CA PHE A 302 17.70 -8.19 -5.71
C PHE A 302 18.50 -8.29 -4.40
N LYS A 303 17.80 -8.39 -3.27
CA LYS A 303 18.34 -8.81 -1.98
C LYS A 303 18.81 -10.25 -2.13
N LEU A 304 20.04 -10.46 -2.58
CA LEU A 304 20.68 -11.77 -2.54
C LEU A 304 20.83 -12.16 -1.07
N LYS A 305 19.81 -12.81 -0.49
CA LYS A 305 20.06 -13.64 0.70
C LYS A 305 21.03 -14.70 0.22
N ALA A 306 22.25 -14.69 0.75
CA ALA A 306 23.16 -15.82 0.63
C ALA A 306 22.52 -17.04 1.31
N ARG A 307 21.52 -17.66 0.66
CA ARG A 307 21.18 -19.05 0.94
C ARG A 307 22.43 -19.81 0.57
N ARG A 308 22.99 -20.51 1.57
CA ARG A 308 24.14 -21.41 1.42
C ARG A 308 24.09 -22.02 0.03
N VAL A 309 25.05 -21.63 -0.80
CA VAL A 309 25.36 -22.36 -2.03
C VAL A 309 25.37 -23.82 -1.61
N PHE A 310 24.48 -24.62 -2.20
CA PHE A 310 24.51 -26.06 -2.06
C PHE A 310 25.94 -26.45 -2.40
N VAL A 311 26.77 -26.73 -1.39
CA VAL A 311 28.13 -27.21 -1.61
C VAL A 311 27.88 -28.55 -2.27
N PRO A 312 28.19 -28.73 -3.56
CA PRO A 312 27.98 -30.01 -4.20
C PRO A 312 28.73 -31.02 -3.36
N THR A 313 28.05 -32.06 -2.90
CA THR A 313 28.71 -33.21 -2.28
C THR A 313 29.87 -33.57 -3.19
N PRO A 314 31.12 -33.62 -2.70
CA PRO A 314 32.28 -33.78 -3.55
C PRO A 314 32.07 -35.02 -4.42
N ILE A 315 31.99 -34.82 -5.73
CA ILE A 315 31.86 -35.91 -6.70
C ILE A 315 33.04 -36.83 -6.44
N ASP A 316 32.75 -38.07 -6.03
CA ASP A 316 33.78 -39.08 -5.85
C ASP A 316 34.42 -39.37 -7.21
N ARG A 317 35.57 -38.73 -7.45
CA ARG A 317 36.35 -38.85 -8.69
C ARG A 317 36.84 -40.28 -8.93
N SER A 318 36.73 -41.19 -7.94
CA SER A 318 37.11 -42.60 -8.09
C SER A 318 36.22 -43.35 -9.10
N LEU A 319 34.97 -42.89 -9.33
CA LEU A 319 34.06 -43.47 -10.34
C LEU A 319 34.47 -43.17 -11.79
N CYS A 320 35.32 -42.16 -12.04
CA CYS A 320 35.74 -41.77 -13.39
C CYS A 320 37.02 -42.46 -13.88
N LEU A 321 37.74 -43.20 -13.03
CA LEU A 321 39.15 -43.54 -13.30
C LEU A 321 39.49 -45.03 -13.43
N ARG A 322 38.53 -45.95 -13.58
CA ARG A 322 38.88 -47.39 -13.61
C ARG A 322 38.54 -48.23 -14.83
N ASN A 323 37.92 -47.71 -15.89
CA ASN A 323 37.71 -48.53 -17.09
C ASN A 323 38.18 -47.80 -18.37
N ARG A 324 39.21 -48.35 -19.03
CA ARG A 324 39.55 -48.01 -20.43
C ARG A 324 38.43 -48.52 -21.32
N ILE A 325 37.38 -47.73 -21.48
CA ILE A 325 36.28 -48.04 -22.40
C ILE A 325 36.66 -47.58 -23.81
N SER A 326 36.90 -48.54 -24.70
CA SER A 326 37.29 -48.30 -26.09
C SER A 326 36.11 -48.17 -27.06
N THR A 327 34.90 -48.60 -26.68
CA THR A 327 33.73 -48.62 -27.55
C THR A 327 32.88 -47.35 -27.45
N HIS A 328 32.23 -46.98 -28.55
CA HIS A 328 31.38 -45.78 -28.64
C HIS A 328 30.20 -45.82 -27.65
N GLU A 329 29.51 -46.95 -27.56
CA GLU A 329 28.39 -47.16 -26.63
C GLU A 329 28.81 -47.02 -25.17
N GLY A 330 29.96 -47.58 -24.77
CA GLY A 330 30.39 -47.50 -23.38
C GLY A 330 30.79 -46.08 -22.97
N LYS A 331 31.29 -45.25 -23.90
CA LYS A 331 31.54 -43.82 -23.66
C LYS A 331 30.24 -43.04 -23.48
N VAL A 332 29.20 -43.35 -24.26
CA VAL A 332 27.85 -42.77 -24.13
C VAL A 332 27.22 -43.17 -22.79
N GLU A 333 27.38 -44.42 -22.36
CA GLU A 333 26.82 -44.92 -21.09
C GLU A 333 27.51 -44.33 -19.86
N ILE A 334 28.85 -44.17 -19.87
CA ILE A 334 29.57 -43.44 -18.82
C ILE A 334 29.10 -41.98 -18.76
N PHE A 335 28.89 -41.34 -19.92
CA PHE A 335 28.42 -39.97 -19.97
C PHE A 335 27.00 -39.82 -19.42
N LYS A 336 26.07 -40.74 -19.75
CA LYS A 336 24.74 -40.81 -19.13
C LYS A 336 24.83 -40.94 -17.60
N ARG A 337 25.77 -41.75 -17.09
CA ARG A 337 26.02 -41.87 -15.65
C ARG A 337 26.59 -40.59 -15.04
N LEU A 338 27.51 -39.90 -15.72
CA LEU A 338 28.05 -38.62 -15.26
C LEU A 338 26.99 -37.52 -15.22
N ILE A 339 26.09 -37.47 -16.20
CA ILE A 339 24.92 -36.59 -16.18
C ILE A 339 24.01 -36.93 -14.98
N LYS A 340 23.76 -38.22 -14.71
CA LYS A 340 22.99 -38.66 -13.52
C LYS A 340 23.65 -38.27 -12.19
N ILE A 341 24.97 -38.19 -12.13
CA ILE A 341 25.73 -37.77 -10.93
C ILE A 341 25.88 -36.22 -10.87
N THR A 342 25.47 -35.51 -11.91
CA THR A 342 25.54 -34.04 -11.94
C THR A 342 24.54 -33.47 -10.92
N PRO A 343 24.88 -32.42 -10.15
CA PRO A 343 24.02 -31.83 -9.11
C PRO A 343 22.58 -31.56 -9.55
N ILE A 344 22.37 -31.26 -10.83
CA ILE A 344 21.06 -31.06 -11.48
C ILE A 344 20.14 -32.29 -11.34
N MET A 345 20.67 -33.50 -11.51
CA MET A 345 19.88 -34.75 -11.39
C MET A 345 19.60 -35.10 -9.92
N GLY A 346 20.51 -34.76 -9.01
CA GLY A 346 20.27 -34.85 -7.56
C GLY A 346 19.16 -33.91 -7.10
N ILE A 347 19.16 -32.65 -7.58
CA ILE A 347 18.09 -31.68 -7.34
C ILE A 347 16.75 -32.18 -7.92
N LEU A 348 16.77 -32.80 -9.10
CA LEU A 348 15.58 -33.41 -9.72
C LEU A 348 15.04 -34.60 -8.93
N GLU A 349 15.90 -35.47 -8.40
CA GLU A 349 15.47 -36.59 -7.56
C GLU A 349 14.92 -36.12 -6.22
N GLU A 350 15.52 -35.11 -5.58
CA GLU A 350 14.96 -34.47 -4.38
C GLU A 350 13.63 -33.77 -4.67
N ALA A 351 13.52 -33.02 -5.76
CA ALA A 351 12.27 -32.39 -6.18
C ALA A 351 11.17 -33.41 -6.48
N LYS A 352 11.51 -34.55 -7.11
CA LYS A 352 10.57 -35.68 -7.33
C LYS A 352 10.15 -36.33 -6.02
N LYS A 353 11.07 -36.52 -5.07
CA LYS A 353 10.76 -37.05 -3.74
C LYS A 353 9.87 -36.10 -2.95
N MET A 354 10.11 -34.79 -3.00
CA MET A 354 9.25 -33.78 -2.39
C MET A 354 7.85 -33.79 -3.02
N ASN A 355 7.73 -33.81 -4.36
CA ASN A 355 6.43 -33.89 -5.04
C ASN A 355 5.67 -35.18 -4.70
N GLN A 356 6.36 -36.31 -4.57
CA GLN A 356 5.75 -37.57 -4.10
C GLN A 356 5.30 -37.51 -2.63
N ALA A 357 6.04 -36.82 -1.77
CA ALA A 357 5.66 -36.61 -0.37
C ALA A 357 4.47 -35.65 -0.19
N TYR A 358 4.29 -34.71 -1.12
CA TYR A 358 3.14 -33.78 -1.15
C TYR A 358 1.93 -34.28 -1.95
N LYS A 359 1.98 -35.48 -2.52
CA LYS A 359 0.77 -36.19 -2.95
C LYS A 359 0.01 -36.66 -1.70
N LEU A 360 -0.75 -35.75 -1.09
CA LEU A 360 -1.90 -36.14 -0.27
C LEU A 360 -2.78 -37.13 -1.08
N PRO A 361 -3.38 -38.13 -0.43
CA PRO A 361 -4.29 -39.04 -1.12
C PRO A 361 -5.40 -38.20 -1.77
N ARG A 362 -5.59 -38.39 -3.08
CA ARG A 362 -6.74 -37.89 -3.81
C ARG A 362 -7.97 -38.71 -3.39
N GLU A 363 -8.53 -38.39 -2.24
CA GLU A 363 -9.94 -38.56 -1.86
C GLU A 363 -10.18 -37.40 -0.88
N VAL A 364 -10.81 -36.29 -1.29
CA VAL A 364 -12.27 -36.14 -1.36
C VAL A 364 -12.64 -35.31 -2.59
N THR A 365 -13.23 -35.94 -3.61
CA THR A 365 -14.14 -35.25 -4.52
C THR A 365 -15.43 -35.00 -3.78
N GLY A 366 -15.65 -33.75 -3.37
CA GLY A 366 -16.88 -33.30 -2.74
C GLY A 366 -17.13 -31.83 -3.05
N PHE A 367 -16.93 -31.41 -4.30
CA PHE A 367 -17.65 -30.22 -4.77
C PHE A 367 -19.11 -30.63 -4.92
N GLY A 368 -19.94 -30.23 -3.96
CA GLY A 368 -21.38 -30.25 -4.10
C GLY A 368 -21.73 -29.50 -5.38
N LYS A 369 -22.17 -30.24 -6.41
CA LYS A 369 -22.97 -29.65 -7.47
C LYS A 369 -24.29 -29.27 -6.82
N HIS A 370 -24.62 -27.98 -6.79
CA HIS A 370 -26.00 -27.57 -6.66
C HIS A 370 -26.72 -28.05 -7.92
N ASN A 371 -27.43 -29.17 -7.81
CA ASN A 371 -28.42 -29.54 -8.80
C ASN A 371 -29.67 -28.73 -8.45
N PHE A 372 -30.04 -27.81 -9.34
CA PHE A 372 -31.38 -27.28 -9.36
C PHE A 372 -32.26 -28.35 -10.04
N ASP A 373 -33.42 -28.65 -9.45
CA ASP A 373 -34.45 -29.40 -10.16
C ASP A 373 -35.01 -28.56 -11.32
N GLU A 374 -35.75 -29.18 -12.24
CA GLU A 374 -36.32 -28.51 -13.43
C GLU A 374 -37.29 -27.36 -13.07
N ASP A 375 -37.64 -27.21 -11.79
CA ASP A 375 -38.49 -26.17 -11.23
C ASP A 375 -37.73 -25.07 -10.45
N GLY A 376 -36.40 -25.17 -10.32
CA GLY A 376 -35.53 -24.11 -9.81
C GLY A 376 -35.47 -23.94 -8.28
N ASN A 377 -35.76 -24.98 -7.50
CA ASN A 377 -35.61 -24.93 -6.04
C ASN A 377 -34.26 -25.50 -5.56
N GLU A 378 -33.62 -24.80 -4.61
CA GLU A 378 -32.38 -25.26 -3.96
C GLU A 378 -32.66 -26.33 -2.89
N ASP A 379 -32.07 -27.52 -3.07
CA ASP A 379 -32.01 -28.55 -2.03
C ASP A 379 -31.05 -28.12 -0.91
N LYS A 380 -31.51 -28.18 0.34
CA LYS A 380 -30.70 -27.82 1.53
C LYS A 380 -29.67 -28.91 1.83
N PRO A 381 -28.40 -28.56 2.12
CA PRO A 381 -27.39 -29.56 2.46
C PRO A 381 -27.57 -30.10 3.88
N GLU A 382 -27.49 -31.43 4.03
CA GLU A 382 -27.42 -32.12 5.32
C GLU A 382 -26.06 -31.88 5.99
N THR A 383 -26.11 -31.58 7.29
CA THR A 383 -24.94 -31.38 8.15
C THR A 383 -24.29 -32.72 8.50
N VAL A 384 -23.06 -32.95 8.05
CA VAL A 384 -22.24 -34.08 8.51
C VAL A 384 -21.47 -33.66 9.77
N VAL A 385 -21.78 -34.30 10.89
CA VAL A 385 -20.98 -34.23 12.13
C VAL A 385 -19.83 -35.24 12.01
N ILE A 386 -18.61 -34.81 12.30
CA ILE A 386 -17.43 -35.68 12.37
C ILE A 386 -16.95 -35.69 13.83
N GLU A 387 -16.91 -36.88 14.44
CA GLU A 387 -16.24 -37.15 15.73
C GLU A 387 -14.72 -37.24 15.58
#